data_AF-A0A4S5D6Q1-F1
#
_entry.id   AF-A0A4S5D6Q1-F1
#
_cell.length_a   1.000
_cell.length_b   1.000
_cell.length_c   1.000
_cell.angle_alpha   90.00
_cell.angle_beta   90.00
_cell.angle_gamma   90.00
#
_symmetry.space_group_name_H-M   'P 1'
#
loop_
_entity.id
_entity.type
_entity.pdbx_description
1 polymer ?
#
loop_
_entity_poly.entity_id
_entity_poly.type
_entity_poly.pdbx_seq_one_letter_code
_entity_poly.pdbx_strand_id
1 'polypeptide(L)'
;MNRCWISLLSVMVFSTAACSKTTGDAEKESLAPGDASKWNDPNYDVITAGSFNYTDYDIYGVYLLPPDKNSLDDAASADGKSATPRSATRWTGGGGQRPSLAWDLRWTTPRKFKVWWERVVDKRALEASSPDYDEYTHRETRPGMAWCEGEITITRPPVKGKSGGIVLHFFPDGRVEGDMDFHVDGPVPKVALSMRDEQRKLTGRACLKEIPNPFYGRKKPAQWN
;
A
#
# COMPACT_ATOMS: atom_id res chain seq x y z
N MET A 1 -21.21 55.39 56.63
CA MET A 1 -20.38 55.42 55.41
C MET A 1 -19.53 54.15 55.39
N ASN A 2 -20.06 53.07 54.82
CA ASN A 2 -19.37 51.77 54.76
C ASN A 2 -19.12 51.41 53.29
N ARG A 3 -17.84 51.38 52.93
CA ARG A 3 -17.31 50.86 51.67
C ARG A 3 -17.40 49.33 51.72
N CYS A 4 -18.22 48.74 50.87
CA CYS A 4 -18.17 47.30 50.61
C CYS A 4 -17.44 47.04 49.30
N TRP A 5 -16.46 46.15 49.40
CA TRP A 5 -15.48 45.80 48.39
C TRP A 5 -16.11 44.98 47.26
N ILE A 6 -15.68 45.25 46.03
CA ILE A 6 -16.04 44.48 44.84
C ILE A 6 -15.23 43.19 44.85
N SER A 7 -15.87 42.08 45.22
CA SER A 7 -15.33 40.74 45.02
C SER A 7 -15.50 40.34 43.56
N LEU A 8 -14.40 40.32 42.81
CA LEU A 8 -14.31 39.74 41.47
C LEU A 8 -14.55 38.23 41.54
N LEU A 9 -15.73 37.77 41.11
CA LEU A 9 -16.00 36.36 40.86
C LEU A 9 -15.14 35.90 39.68
N SER A 10 -14.10 35.12 39.96
CA SER A 10 -13.39 34.33 38.95
C SER A 10 -14.25 33.12 38.62
N VAL A 11 -15.01 33.21 37.52
CA VAL A 11 -15.68 32.05 36.93
C VAL A 11 -14.61 31.22 36.23
N MET A 12 -14.05 30.23 36.92
CA MET A 12 -13.31 29.16 36.28
C MET A 12 -14.30 28.33 35.47
N VAL A 13 -14.35 28.56 34.17
CA VAL A 13 -15.02 27.68 33.22
C VAL A 13 -14.18 26.41 33.13
N PHE A 14 -14.52 25.40 33.93
CA PHE A 14 -14.07 24.04 33.71
C PHE A 14 -14.74 23.52 32.43
N SER A 15 -14.08 23.75 31.31
CA SER A 15 -14.43 23.11 30.04
C SER A 15 -14.05 21.63 30.13
N THR A 16 -14.94 20.82 30.68
CA THR A 16 -14.93 19.37 30.47
C THR A 16 -15.48 19.10 29.07
N ALA A 17 -14.72 19.50 28.05
CA ALA A 17 -14.99 19.12 26.69
C ALA A 17 -14.34 17.74 26.45
N ALA A 18 -15.22 16.76 26.39
CA ALA A 18 -15.08 15.41 25.86
C ALA A 18 -13.77 15.10 25.12
N CYS A 19 -13.22 13.92 25.44
CA CYS A 19 -12.27 13.17 24.62
C CYS A 19 -12.67 13.21 23.15
N SER A 20 -12.17 14.17 22.40
CA SER A 20 -12.17 14.11 20.94
C SER A 20 -10.93 13.32 20.57
N LYS A 21 -11.09 11.99 20.42
CA LYS A 21 -10.23 11.22 19.53
C LYS A 21 -10.48 11.77 18.12
N THR A 22 -9.74 12.81 17.76
CA THR A 22 -9.61 13.23 16.37
C THR A 22 -8.68 12.22 15.71
N THR A 23 -9.29 11.20 15.11
CA THR A 23 -8.65 10.23 14.21
C THR A 23 -7.96 10.98 13.08
N GLY A 24 -6.65 10.86 13.06
CA GLY A 24 -5.79 11.37 12.04
C GLY A 24 -5.63 10.35 10.90
N ASP A 25 -6.58 10.31 9.97
CA ASP A 25 -6.81 9.24 8.98
C ASP A 25 -5.77 9.04 7.84
N ALA A 26 -4.49 9.40 7.98
CA ALA A 26 -3.44 8.57 7.36
C ALA A 26 -3.37 7.20 8.08
N GLU A 27 -3.94 7.11 9.28
CA GLU A 27 -4.06 5.99 10.21
C GLU A 27 -5.38 5.17 10.07
N LYS A 28 -5.92 5.00 8.85
CA LYS A 28 -6.74 3.82 8.54
C LYS A 28 -5.89 2.81 7.79
N GLU A 29 -4.89 2.26 8.49
CA GLU A 29 -3.96 1.25 7.98
C GLU A 29 -4.75 0.15 7.25
N SER A 30 -4.55 0.06 5.94
CA SER A 30 -5.51 -0.59 5.04
C SER A 30 -5.87 -2.03 5.45
N LEU A 31 -7.15 -2.40 5.35
CA LEU A 31 -7.71 -3.76 5.33
C LEU A 31 -8.87 -3.90 4.31
N ALA A 32 -8.91 -3.05 3.28
CA ALA A 32 -10.03 -3.00 2.34
C ALA A 32 -10.04 -4.24 1.39
N PRO A 33 -11.23 -4.79 1.00
CA PRO A 33 -12.56 -4.18 0.99
C PRO A 33 -13.39 -4.52 2.24
N GLY A 34 -12.78 -4.44 3.42
CA GLY A 34 -13.46 -4.37 4.69
C GLY A 34 -12.96 -3.23 5.57
N ASP A 35 -13.83 -2.76 6.45
CA ASP A 35 -13.53 -1.73 7.45
C ASP A 35 -12.77 -2.33 8.66
N ALA A 36 -12.10 -1.49 9.45
CA ALA A 36 -11.38 -1.88 10.67
C ALA A 36 -12.30 -2.56 11.71
N SER A 37 -13.62 -2.38 11.59
CA SER A 37 -14.61 -3.18 12.31
C SER A 37 -14.43 -4.70 12.16
N LYS A 38 -13.75 -5.18 11.12
CA LYS A 38 -13.50 -6.61 10.87
C LYS A 38 -12.40 -7.25 11.71
N TRP A 39 -11.62 -6.47 12.45
CA TRP A 39 -10.51 -7.00 13.26
C TRP A 39 -10.96 -8.05 14.29
N ASN A 40 -12.21 -7.95 14.75
CA ASN A 40 -12.79 -8.85 15.75
C ASN A 40 -13.80 -9.85 15.16
N ASP A 41 -14.03 -9.85 13.84
CA ASP A 41 -14.99 -10.76 13.22
C ASP A 41 -14.33 -12.14 13.01
N PRO A 42 -14.90 -13.22 13.58
CA PRO A 42 -14.31 -14.56 13.49
C PRO A 42 -14.29 -15.16 12.07
N ASN A 43 -15.04 -14.56 11.13
CA ASN A 43 -15.07 -14.93 9.72
C ASN A 43 -13.95 -14.28 8.90
N TYR A 44 -13.15 -13.39 9.50
CA TYR A 44 -12.04 -12.75 8.82
C TYR A 44 -10.69 -13.18 9.41
N ASP A 45 -9.68 -13.14 8.56
CA ASP A 45 -8.28 -13.21 8.96
C ASP A 45 -7.57 -11.94 8.50
N VAL A 46 -6.76 -11.36 9.39
CA VAL A 46 -6.03 -10.12 9.12
C VAL A 46 -4.66 -10.49 8.61
N ILE A 47 -4.39 -10.22 7.34
CA ILE A 47 -3.14 -10.63 6.70
C ILE A 47 -2.32 -9.41 6.25
N THR A 48 -1.01 -9.58 6.23
CA THR A 48 -0.07 -8.60 5.70
C THR A 48 0.10 -8.78 4.20
N ALA A 49 0.53 -7.74 3.50
CA ALA A 49 0.91 -7.82 2.10
C ALA A 49 2.23 -7.10 1.86
N GLY A 50 3.18 -7.81 1.24
CA GLY A 50 4.47 -7.24 0.87
C GLY A 50 4.90 -7.68 -0.50
N SER A 51 6.17 -7.39 -0.83
CA SER A 51 6.67 -7.63 -2.17
C SER A 51 8.15 -7.99 -2.23
N PHE A 52 8.51 -8.67 -3.32
CA PHE A 52 9.84 -8.73 -3.90
C PHE A 52 9.87 -7.92 -5.19
N ASN A 53 10.94 -7.16 -5.37
CA ASN A 53 11.19 -6.40 -6.58
C ASN A 53 12.38 -7.00 -7.35
N TYR A 54 12.09 -7.68 -8.45
CA TYR A 54 13.13 -8.24 -9.33
C TYR A 54 13.56 -7.29 -10.45
N THR A 55 13.00 -6.08 -10.46
CA THR A 55 13.26 -5.07 -11.48
C THR A 55 14.48 -4.20 -11.13
N ASP A 56 15.00 -3.48 -12.13
CA ASP A 56 16.04 -2.47 -11.93
C ASP A 56 15.47 -1.08 -11.50
N TYR A 57 14.17 -1.02 -11.17
CA TYR A 57 13.44 0.20 -10.89
C TYR A 57 12.80 0.18 -9.51
N ASP A 58 12.62 1.35 -8.90
CA ASP A 58 11.94 1.44 -7.62
C ASP A 58 10.42 1.29 -7.79
N ILE A 59 9.80 0.54 -6.87
CA ILE A 59 8.35 0.30 -6.84
C ILE A 59 7.78 0.94 -5.58
N TYR A 60 6.81 1.82 -5.78
CA TYR A 60 6.08 2.54 -4.74
C TYR A 60 4.58 2.26 -4.85
N GLY A 61 3.82 2.78 -3.88
CA GLY A 61 2.35 2.81 -3.91
C GLY A 61 1.71 1.51 -4.40
N VAL A 62 1.89 0.40 -3.69
CA VAL A 62 1.34 -0.89 -4.11
C VAL A 62 -0.03 -1.11 -3.48
N TYR A 63 -1.00 -1.50 -4.31
CA TYR A 63 -2.40 -1.66 -3.94
C TYR A 63 -3.02 -2.92 -4.55
N LEU A 64 -3.78 -3.65 -3.75
CA LEU A 64 -4.57 -4.82 -4.12
C LEU A 64 -6.05 -4.43 -4.12
N LEU A 65 -6.75 -4.69 -5.24
CA LEU A 65 -8.14 -4.33 -5.42
C LEU A 65 -8.97 -5.55 -5.87
N PRO A 66 -10.26 -5.62 -5.52
CA PRO A 66 -11.17 -6.52 -6.22
C PRO A 66 -11.17 -6.22 -7.73
N PRO A 67 -11.26 -7.24 -8.62
CA PRO A 67 -11.12 -7.03 -10.07
C PRO A 67 -12.11 -6.02 -10.67
N ASP A 68 -13.31 -5.94 -10.10
CA ASP A 68 -14.41 -5.06 -10.52
C ASP A 68 -14.30 -3.62 -10.00
N LYS A 69 -13.31 -3.32 -9.14
CA LYS A 69 -13.13 -2.00 -8.52
C LYS A 69 -12.01 -1.21 -9.17
N ASN A 70 -12.14 0.10 -9.14
CA ASN A 70 -11.19 1.08 -9.71
C ASN A 70 -11.04 2.30 -8.79
N SER A 71 -11.15 2.13 -7.47
CA SER A 71 -10.94 3.19 -6.48
C SER A 71 -9.96 2.71 -5.40
N LEU A 72 -9.06 3.59 -4.95
CA LEU A 72 -8.20 3.32 -3.79
C LEU A 72 -9.00 3.19 -2.48
N ASP A 73 -10.29 3.55 -2.45
CA ASP A 73 -11.17 3.31 -1.28
C ASP A 73 -11.44 1.82 -1.06
N ASP A 74 -11.36 1.02 -2.14
CA ASP A 74 -11.55 -0.43 -2.12
C ASP A 74 -10.21 -1.18 -2.01
N ALA A 75 -9.09 -0.47 -1.87
CA ALA A 75 -7.75 -1.02 -2.04
C ALA A 75 -7.07 -1.39 -0.72
N ALA A 76 -6.60 -2.64 -0.65
CA ALA A 76 -5.62 -3.10 0.33
C ALA A 76 -4.23 -2.56 -0.03
N SER A 77 -3.57 -1.82 0.87
CA SER A 77 -2.19 -1.35 0.62
C SER A 77 -1.20 -2.48 0.91
N ALA A 78 -0.22 -2.66 0.02
CA ALA A 78 0.91 -3.55 0.21
C ALA A 78 2.21 -2.75 0.27
N ASP A 79 3.23 -3.31 0.92
CA ASP A 79 4.53 -2.68 1.00
C ASP A 79 5.27 -2.80 -0.34
N GLY A 80 5.54 -1.65 -0.97
CA GLY A 80 6.44 -1.54 -2.12
C GLY A 80 7.91 -1.78 -1.74
N LYS A 81 8.76 -1.94 -2.75
CA LYS A 81 10.20 -2.16 -2.55
C LYS A 81 11.02 -1.46 -3.61
N SER A 82 12.07 -0.78 -3.16
CA SER A 82 13.14 -0.26 -4.02
C SER A 82 13.83 -1.38 -4.81
N ALA A 83 14.45 -1.01 -5.92
CA ALA A 83 15.30 -1.91 -6.69
C ALA A 83 16.41 -2.45 -5.79
N THR A 84 16.63 -3.76 -5.81
CA THR A 84 17.72 -4.36 -5.03
C THR A 84 19.07 -3.85 -5.56
N PRO A 85 19.94 -3.29 -4.70
CA PRO A 85 21.25 -2.82 -5.13
C PRO A 85 22.07 -3.92 -5.81
N ARG A 86 22.98 -3.52 -6.71
CA ARG A 86 23.88 -4.45 -7.42
C ARG A 86 24.89 -5.13 -6.47
N SER A 87 25.24 -4.46 -5.37
CA SER A 87 26.12 -4.99 -4.32
C SER A 87 25.43 -5.91 -3.31
N ALA A 88 24.10 -6.06 -3.40
CA ALA A 88 23.37 -6.88 -2.45
C ALA A 88 23.66 -8.38 -2.63
N THR A 89 23.64 -9.13 -1.54
CA THR A 89 23.80 -10.59 -1.53
C THR A 89 22.45 -11.34 -1.45
N ARG A 90 21.36 -10.60 -1.23
CA ARG A 90 19.98 -11.10 -1.19
C ARG A 90 19.01 -10.10 -1.82
N TRP A 91 17.86 -10.58 -2.27
CA TRP A 91 16.78 -9.70 -2.72
C TRP A 91 16.25 -8.83 -1.57
N THR A 92 15.94 -7.58 -1.88
CA THR A 92 15.19 -6.69 -0.98
C THR A 92 13.70 -6.99 -1.13
N GLY A 93 13.07 -7.53 -0.09
CA GLY A 93 11.65 -7.88 -0.12
C GLY A 93 11.18 -8.62 1.12
N GLY A 94 9.91 -9.02 1.13
CA GLY A 94 9.30 -9.81 2.21
C GLY A 94 7.78 -9.67 2.30
N GLY A 95 7.18 -10.30 3.32
CA GLY A 95 5.72 -10.44 3.50
C GLY A 95 4.99 -9.20 4.01
N GLY A 96 5.63 -8.04 3.99
CA GLY A 96 5.08 -6.79 4.55
C GLY A 96 5.32 -6.69 6.06
N GLN A 97 5.08 -5.51 6.62
CA GLN A 97 5.29 -5.24 8.05
C GLN A 97 4.01 -4.86 8.80
N ARG A 98 2.94 -4.55 8.06
CA ARG A 98 1.68 -4.04 8.62
C ARG A 98 0.48 -4.84 8.11
N PRO A 99 -0.62 -4.88 8.88
CA PRO A 99 -1.90 -5.37 8.39
C PRO A 99 -2.29 -4.66 7.07
N SER A 100 -2.75 -5.44 6.08
CA SER A 100 -3.02 -4.95 4.72
C SER A 100 -4.40 -5.32 4.18
N LEU A 101 -4.88 -6.53 4.45
CA LEU A 101 -6.15 -7.04 3.93
C LEU A 101 -6.91 -7.85 5.00
N ALA A 102 -8.21 -7.55 5.18
CA ALA A 102 -9.11 -8.43 5.92
C ALA A 102 -9.65 -9.50 4.95
N TRP A 103 -9.08 -10.70 5.01
CA TRP A 103 -9.49 -11.83 4.19
C TRP A 103 -10.75 -12.48 4.75
N ASP A 104 -11.83 -12.56 3.96
CA ASP A 104 -13.02 -13.32 4.34
C ASP A 104 -12.74 -14.82 4.20
N LEU A 105 -12.75 -15.57 5.29
CA LEU A 105 -12.47 -17.02 5.32
C LEU A 105 -13.52 -17.84 4.54
N ARG A 106 -14.63 -17.23 4.13
CA ARG A 106 -15.64 -17.84 3.25
C ARG A 106 -15.32 -17.65 1.77
N TRP A 107 -14.34 -16.81 1.41
CA TRP A 107 -13.90 -16.69 0.03
C TRP A 107 -13.30 -18.01 -0.46
N THR A 108 -13.78 -18.46 -1.61
CA THR A 108 -13.19 -19.59 -2.32
C THR A 108 -11.91 -19.14 -3.03
N THR A 109 -10.92 -20.02 -3.02
CA THR A 109 -9.74 -19.92 -3.89
C THR A 109 -9.92 -20.81 -5.11
N PRO A 110 -9.37 -20.45 -6.28
CA PRO A 110 -8.52 -19.28 -6.54
C PRO A 110 -9.29 -17.94 -6.49
N ARG A 111 -8.68 -16.92 -5.86
CA ARG A 111 -9.23 -15.56 -5.75
C ARG A 111 -8.39 -14.59 -6.56
N LYS A 112 -9.02 -13.84 -7.46
CA LYS A 112 -8.34 -12.84 -8.28
C LYS A 112 -8.31 -11.47 -7.60
N PHE A 113 -7.19 -10.78 -7.77
CA PHE A 113 -7.05 -9.37 -7.41
C PHE A 113 -6.41 -8.63 -8.57
N LYS A 114 -6.86 -7.40 -8.77
CA LYS A 114 -6.15 -6.39 -9.52
C LYS A 114 -5.03 -5.84 -8.64
N VAL A 115 -3.88 -5.57 -9.22
CA VAL A 115 -2.74 -4.96 -8.54
C VAL A 115 -2.41 -3.66 -9.24
N TRP A 116 -2.42 -2.56 -8.49
CA TRP A 116 -1.87 -1.29 -8.93
C TRP A 116 -0.53 -1.05 -8.23
N TRP A 117 0.43 -0.52 -8.97
CA TRP A 117 1.69 -0.09 -8.40
C TRP A 117 2.27 1.06 -9.19
N GLU A 118 3.05 1.89 -8.49
CA GLU A 118 3.81 2.94 -9.12
C GLU A 118 5.24 2.48 -9.36
N ARG A 119 5.78 2.77 -10.54
CA ARG A 119 7.13 2.41 -10.93
C ARG A 119 7.90 3.65 -11.37
N VAL A 120 9.14 3.79 -10.91
CA VAL A 120 10.07 4.76 -11.47
C VAL A 120 10.55 4.27 -12.83
N VAL A 121 10.35 5.05 -13.89
CA VAL A 121 10.76 4.68 -15.25
C VAL A 121 11.95 5.50 -15.75
N ASP A 122 12.09 6.74 -15.25
CA ASP A 122 13.22 7.62 -15.52
C ASP A 122 13.59 8.39 -14.25
N LYS A 123 14.73 8.02 -13.65
CA LYS A 123 15.24 8.64 -12.42
C LYS A 123 15.60 10.11 -12.61
N ARG A 124 16.15 10.48 -13.78
CA ARG A 124 16.54 11.88 -14.05
C ARG A 124 15.31 12.77 -14.21
N ALA A 125 14.30 12.28 -14.94
CA ALA A 125 13.03 12.99 -15.06
C ALA A 125 12.32 13.12 -13.71
N LEU A 126 12.36 12.07 -12.88
CA LEU A 126 11.82 12.11 -11.52
C LEU A 126 12.56 13.12 -10.63
N GLU A 127 13.89 13.10 -10.63
CA GLU A 127 14.71 14.07 -9.88
C GLU A 127 14.51 15.50 -10.36
N ALA A 128 14.31 15.72 -11.66
CA ALA A 128 14.04 17.03 -12.24
C ALA A 128 12.59 17.49 -12.08
N SER A 129 11.67 16.60 -11.70
CA SER A 129 10.26 16.95 -11.48
C SER A 129 10.12 17.85 -10.25
N SER A 130 9.26 18.87 -10.33
CA SER A 130 9.08 19.86 -9.26
C SER A 130 8.73 19.18 -7.92
N PRO A 131 9.24 19.65 -6.77
CA PRO A 131 8.73 19.26 -5.46
C PRO A 131 7.23 19.58 -5.29
N ASP A 132 6.66 20.46 -6.13
CA ASP A 132 5.25 20.87 -6.08
C ASP A 132 4.28 19.91 -6.79
N TYR A 133 4.76 18.76 -7.30
CA TYR A 133 3.86 17.75 -7.84
C TYR A 133 2.94 17.21 -6.73
N ASP A 134 1.65 17.53 -6.83
CA ASP A 134 0.61 16.99 -5.97
C ASP A 134 -0.23 15.97 -6.75
N GLU A 135 -0.16 14.71 -6.31
CA GLU A 135 -0.86 13.57 -6.91
C GLU A 135 -2.39 13.69 -6.84
N TYR A 136 -2.93 14.54 -5.96
CA TYR A 136 -4.38 14.74 -5.86
C TYR A 136 -4.91 15.74 -6.90
N THR A 137 -4.04 16.59 -7.44
CA THR A 137 -4.42 17.68 -8.37
C THR A 137 -3.99 17.45 -9.81
N HIS A 138 -3.05 16.53 -10.07
CA HIS A 138 -2.57 16.19 -11.42
C HIS A 138 -3.14 14.87 -11.92
N ARG A 139 -3.70 14.88 -13.13
CA ARG A 139 -4.27 13.67 -13.75
C ARG A 139 -3.18 12.76 -14.30
N GLU A 140 -2.13 13.37 -14.85
CA GLU A 140 -0.94 12.69 -15.31
C GLU A 140 -0.17 12.14 -14.12
N THR A 141 0.56 11.04 -14.33
CA THR A 141 1.51 10.54 -13.33
C THR A 141 2.69 11.49 -13.23
N ARG A 142 3.36 11.52 -12.06
CA ARG A 142 4.57 12.31 -11.85
C ARG A 142 5.60 12.04 -12.96
N PRO A 143 6.22 13.10 -13.53
CA PRO A 143 7.27 12.90 -14.53
C PRO A 143 8.36 11.95 -14.03
N GLY A 144 8.74 10.98 -14.86
CA GLY A 144 9.69 9.92 -14.49
C GLY A 144 9.08 8.71 -13.79
N MET A 145 7.76 8.70 -13.57
CA MET A 145 7.02 7.58 -12.97
C MET A 145 5.87 7.14 -13.88
N ALA A 146 5.35 5.94 -13.62
CA ALA A 146 4.16 5.40 -14.27
C ALA A 146 3.35 4.56 -13.29
N TRP A 147 2.02 4.70 -13.35
CA TRP A 147 1.09 3.81 -12.68
C TRP A 147 0.80 2.60 -13.57
N CYS A 148 1.07 1.41 -13.03
CA CYS A 148 0.88 0.14 -13.71
C CYS A 148 -0.28 -0.63 -13.11
N GLU A 149 -0.94 -1.43 -13.96
CA GLU A 149 -1.93 -2.42 -13.54
C GLU A 149 -1.53 -3.82 -13.99
N GLY A 150 -1.82 -4.79 -13.13
CA GLY A 150 -1.72 -6.22 -13.41
C GLY A 150 -2.77 -6.99 -12.64
N GLU A 151 -2.80 -8.31 -12.82
CA GLU A 151 -3.71 -9.20 -12.10
C GLU A 151 -2.91 -10.34 -11.48
N ILE A 152 -3.29 -10.71 -10.26
CA ILE A 152 -2.77 -11.88 -9.56
C ILE A 152 -3.92 -12.82 -9.22
N THR A 153 -3.58 -14.09 -9.00
CA THR A 153 -4.51 -15.10 -8.52
C THR A 153 -3.93 -15.75 -7.27
N ILE A 154 -4.55 -15.48 -6.12
CA ILE A 154 -4.23 -16.13 -4.86
C ILE A 154 -4.84 -17.54 -4.90
N THR A 155 -3.99 -18.56 -4.80
CA THR A 155 -4.41 -19.96 -4.97
C THR A 155 -4.56 -20.69 -3.64
N ARG A 156 -3.92 -20.18 -2.58
CA ARG A 156 -4.00 -20.74 -1.23
C ARG A 156 -4.73 -19.76 -0.32
N PRO A 157 -5.75 -20.19 0.45
CA PRO A 157 -6.36 -19.33 1.45
C PRO A 157 -5.41 -19.16 2.65
N PRO A 158 -5.55 -18.08 3.45
CA PRO A 158 -4.88 -18.00 4.73
C PRO A 158 -5.27 -19.16 5.65
N VAL A 159 -4.33 -19.58 6.50
CA VAL A 159 -4.56 -20.64 7.50
C VAL A 159 -4.75 -19.98 8.84
N LYS A 160 -5.98 -20.02 9.37
CA LYS A 160 -6.33 -19.40 10.64
C LYS A 160 -5.35 -19.77 11.75
N GLY A 161 -4.82 -18.76 12.43
CA GLY A 161 -3.86 -18.93 13.53
C GLY A 161 -2.41 -19.15 13.09
N LYS A 162 -2.11 -19.13 11.78
CA LYS A 162 -0.74 -19.06 11.27
C LYS A 162 -0.42 -17.63 10.83
N SER A 163 0.74 -17.12 11.22
CA SER A 163 1.28 -15.90 10.63
C SER A 163 1.55 -16.14 9.15
N GLY A 164 0.83 -15.45 8.29
CA GLY A 164 0.99 -15.54 6.84
C GLY A 164 0.50 -14.27 6.17
N GLY A 165 1.02 -14.00 4.97
CA GLY A 165 0.73 -12.79 4.22
C GLY A 165 0.80 -13.02 2.73
N ILE A 166 0.23 -12.10 1.96
CA ILE A 166 0.38 -12.09 0.50
C ILE A 166 1.78 -11.57 0.17
N VAL A 167 2.46 -12.28 -0.72
CA VAL A 167 3.76 -11.85 -1.25
C VAL A 167 3.62 -11.62 -2.75
N LEU A 168 3.85 -10.37 -3.14
CA LEU A 168 3.84 -9.95 -4.54
C LEU A 168 5.25 -10.04 -5.13
N HIS A 169 5.35 -10.55 -6.34
CA HIS A 169 6.60 -10.71 -7.07
C HIS A 169 6.52 -9.88 -8.35
N PHE A 170 7.28 -8.80 -8.40
CA PHE A 170 7.32 -7.91 -9.56
C PHE A 170 8.49 -8.27 -10.48
N PHE A 171 8.19 -8.58 -11.74
CA PHE A 171 9.16 -9.05 -12.73
C PHE A 171 9.56 -7.94 -13.72
N PRO A 172 10.79 -7.99 -14.27
CA PRO A 172 11.25 -6.97 -15.22
C PRO A 172 10.47 -6.89 -16.53
N ASP A 173 9.73 -7.95 -16.89
CA ASP A 173 8.83 -8.00 -18.05
C ASP A 173 7.47 -7.34 -17.81
N GLY A 174 7.27 -6.75 -16.62
CA GLY A 174 6.04 -6.06 -16.23
C GLY A 174 4.95 -6.99 -15.70
N ARG A 175 5.22 -8.29 -15.55
CA ARG A 175 4.32 -9.20 -14.86
C ARG A 175 4.42 -9.00 -13.35
N VAL A 176 3.29 -9.25 -12.69
CA VAL A 176 3.20 -9.40 -11.24
C VAL A 176 2.60 -10.77 -10.95
N GLU A 177 3.16 -11.46 -9.97
CA GLU A 177 2.58 -12.67 -9.41
C GLU A 177 2.35 -12.48 -7.93
N GLY A 178 1.40 -13.21 -7.34
CA GLY A 178 1.17 -13.13 -5.91
C GLY A 178 0.45 -14.35 -5.40
N ASP A 179 0.81 -14.78 -4.19
CA ASP A 179 0.14 -15.85 -3.47
C ASP A 179 0.43 -15.71 -1.96
N MET A 180 -0.23 -16.54 -1.14
CA MET A 180 0.06 -16.59 0.30
C MET A 180 1.45 -17.18 0.58
N ASP A 181 2.13 -16.62 1.57
CA ASP A 181 3.34 -17.19 2.16
C ASP A 181 3.12 -17.55 3.63
N PHE A 182 3.62 -18.72 4.03
CA PHE A 182 3.50 -19.26 5.38
C PHE A 182 4.85 -19.76 5.92
N HIS A 183 5.96 -19.35 5.31
CA HIS A 183 7.28 -19.82 5.72
C HIS A 183 7.69 -19.14 7.02
N VAL A 184 8.17 -19.93 7.97
CA VAL A 184 8.60 -19.43 9.29
C VAL A 184 9.81 -18.49 9.15
N ASP A 185 10.71 -18.79 8.21
CA ASP A 185 11.89 -17.97 7.90
C ASP A 185 11.58 -16.79 6.96
N GLY A 186 10.29 -16.59 6.67
CA GLY A 186 9.79 -15.57 5.74
C GLY A 186 9.80 -16.02 4.27
N PRO A 187 9.27 -15.17 3.39
CA PRO A 187 9.05 -15.53 2.00
C PRO A 187 10.34 -15.83 1.24
N VAL A 188 10.29 -16.88 0.41
CA VAL A 188 11.39 -17.25 -0.48
C VAL A 188 11.25 -16.49 -1.82
N PRO A 189 12.32 -15.88 -2.34
CA PRO A 189 12.27 -15.25 -3.65
C PRO A 189 12.10 -16.31 -4.75
N LYS A 190 11.27 -16.00 -5.76
CA LYS A 190 11.05 -16.87 -6.93
C LYS A 190 12.21 -16.88 -7.91
N VAL A 191 13.06 -15.85 -7.87
CA VAL A 191 14.20 -15.70 -8.76
C VAL A 191 15.46 -15.72 -7.91
N ALA A 192 16.45 -16.51 -8.27
CA ALA A 192 17.76 -16.43 -7.63
C ALA A 192 18.44 -15.10 -8.01
N LEU A 193 19.14 -14.45 -7.07
CA LEU A 193 19.75 -13.14 -7.32
C LEU A 193 20.76 -13.16 -8.48
N SER A 194 21.45 -14.27 -8.67
CA SER A 194 22.37 -14.51 -9.78
C SER A 194 21.69 -14.46 -11.15
N MET A 195 20.40 -14.81 -11.22
CA MET A 195 19.61 -14.83 -12.45
C MET A 195 18.98 -13.47 -12.79
N ARG A 196 19.33 -12.41 -12.05
CA ARG A 196 18.76 -11.06 -12.21
C ARG A 196 18.85 -10.56 -13.64
N ASP A 197 20.02 -10.70 -14.27
CA ASP A 197 20.26 -10.15 -15.61
C ASP A 197 19.73 -11.04 -16.74
N GLU A 198 19.40 -12.30 -16.44
CA GLU A 198 18.80 -13.25 -17.38
C GLU A 198 17.29 -13.10 -17.50
N GLN A 199 16.67 -12.33 -16.60
CA GLN A 199 15.23 -12.07 -16.65
C GLN A 199 14.87 -11.28 -17.91
N ARG A 200 13.81 -11.71 -18.59
CA ARG A 200 13.22 -10.96 -19.70
C ARG A 200 12.80 -9.57 -19.21
N LYS A 201 13.18 -8.53 -19.96
CA LYS A 201 12.85 -7.14 -19.64
C LYS A 201 11.77 -6.61 -20.59
N LEU A 202 10.88 -5.79 -20.04
CA LEU A 202 9.93 -5.01 -20.82
C LEU A 202 10.67 -3.81 -21.44
N THR A 203 10.58 -3.66 -22.76
CA THR A 203 11.26 -2.59 -23.51
C THR A 203 10.25 -1.72 -24.23
N GLY A 204 10.52 -0.42 -24.32
CA GLY A 204 9.71 0.54 -25.10
C GLY A 204 8.40 0.97 -24.44
N ARG A 205 8.12 0.53 -23.20
CA ARG A 205 6.95 0.95 -22.41
C ARG A 205 7.16 0.73 -20.91
N ALA A 206 6.45 1.50 -20.09
CA ALA A 206 6.54 1.44 -18.63
C ALA A 206 5.89 0.18 -18.03
N CYS A 207 4.72 -0.19 -18.54
CA CYS A 207 3.86 -1.24 -17.99
C CYS A 207 3.28 -2.10 -19.12
N LEU A 208 2.86 -3.33 -18.81
CA LEU A 208 2.00 -4.11 -19.71
C LEU A 208 0.65 -3.41 -19.91
N LYS A 209 0.10 -2.88 -18.81
CA LYS A 209 -1.06 -1.97 -18.79
C LYS A 209 -0.73 -0.77 -17.90
N GLU A 210 -0.78 0.42 -18.48
CA GLU A 210 -0.62 1.69 -17.77
C GLU A 210 -2.00 2.26 -17.45
N ILE A 211 -2.13 2.91 -16.29
CA ILE A 211 -3.36 3.56 -15.82
C ILE A 211 -3.06 5.02 -15.48
N PRO A 212 -4.07 5.91 -15.49
CA PRO A 212 -3.88 7.27 -14.97
C PRO A 212 -3.58 7.26 -13.47
N ASN A 213 -3.09 8.40 -12.96
CA ASN A 213 -2.86 8.60 -11.53
C ASN A 213 -4.15 8.33 -10.73
N PRO A 214 -4.18 7.32 -9.84
CA PRO A 214 -5.39 6.92 -9.10
C PRO A 214 -5.74 7.90 -7.96
N PHE A 215 -4.84 8.84 -7.63
CA PHE A 215 -5.09 9.86 -6.60
C PHE A 215 -5.85 11.08 -7.12
N TYR A 216 -5.82 11.31 -8.44
CA TYR A 216 -6.39 12.49 -9.06
C TYR A 216 -7.87 12.68 -8.72
N GLY A 217 -8.22 13.89 -8.25
CA GLY A 217 -9.61 14.26 -7.92
C GLY A 217 -10.12 13.68 -6.60
N ARG A 218 -9.31 12.91 -5.86
CA ARG A 218 -9.64 12.49 -4.49
C ARG A 218 -9.41 13.64 -3.52
N LYS A 219 -10.12 13.62 -2.40
CA LYS A 219 -9.85 14.57 -1.31
C LYS A 219 -8.52 14.21 -0.65
N LYS A 220 -7.57 15.15 -0.68
CA LYS A 220 -6.30 15.01 0.04
C LYS A 220 -6.56 14.82 1.54
N PRO A 221 -5.92 13.85 2.20
CA PRO A 221 -6.03 13.67 3.65
C PRO A 221 -5.66 14.96 4.38
N ALA A 222 -6.43 15.34 5.40
CA ALA A 222 -6.27 16.62 6.09
C ALA A 222 -4.90 16.81 6.77
N GLN A 223 -4.17 15.72 6.99
CA GLN A 223 -2.85 15.70 7.61
C GLN A 223 -1.70 16.05 6.65
N TRP A 224 -1.99 16.14 5.35
CA TRP A 224 -0.99 16.40 4.30
C TRP A 224 -1.13 17.81 3.70
N ASN A 225 -1.91 18.66 4.38
CA ASN A 225 -2.06 20.08 4.08
C ASN A 225 -1.22 20.92 5.03
#